data_AF-A0A2V5PUV8-F1
#
_entry.id   AF-A0A2V5PUV8-F1
#
_cell.length_a   1.000
_cell.length_b   1.000
_cell.length_c   1.000
_cell.angle_alpha   90.00
_cell.angle_beta   90.00
_cell.angle_gamma   90.00
#
_symmetry.space_group_name_H-M   'P 1'
#
loop_
_entity.id
_entity.type
_entity.pdbx_description
1 polymer ?
#
loop_
_entity_poly.entity_id
_entity_poly.type
_entity_poly.pdbx_seq_one_letter_code
_entity_poly.pdbx_strand_id
1 'polypeptide(L)'
;MPRKTHTEKREGGRGRGRSSGMEKRTPRSKPKIDFTIDSLDFKNVNLLKQFVTDNGRILPRKYTGLPAHYQRRLNRSIKRARQMLLMK
;
A
#
# COMPACT_ATOMS: atom_id res chain seq x y z
N MET A 1 13.67 42.23 -6.76
CA MET A 1 12.80 41.81 -5.63
C MET A 1 13.67 41.08 -4.61
N PRO A 2 13.82 41.55 -3.36
CA PRO A 2 14.69 40.92 -2.38
C PRO A 2 14.03 39.70 -1.70
N ARG A 3 14.76 38.58 -1.61
CA ARG A 3 14.35 37.36 -0.89
C ARG A 3 14.42 37.58 0.62
N LYS A 4 13.32 37.37 1.33
CA LYS A 4 13.29 37.33 2.80
C LYS A 4 13.80 35.96 3.28
N THR A 5 15.09 35.88 3.60
CA THR A 5 15.62 34.85 4.50
C THR A 5 15.56 35.41 5.91
N HIS A 6 14.63 34.94 6.73
CA HIS A 6 14.68 35.19 8.16
C HIS A 6 14.51 33.88 8.94
N THR A 7 15.65 33.39 9.41
CA THR A 7 15.81 32.38 10.45
C THR A 7 15.51 33.03 11.79
N GLU A 8 14.28 32.94 12.28
CA GLU A 8 13.99 33.22 13.68
C GLU A 8 13.33 31.98 14.31
N LYS A 9 14.13 31.26 15.10
CA LYS A 9 13.66 30.26 16.07
C LYS A 9 12.74 30.98 17.06
N ARG A 10 11.49 30.52 17.20
CA ARG A 10 10.67 30.79 18.39
C ARG A 10 10.51 29.50 19.17
N GLU A 11 11.17 29.43 20.32
CA GLU A 11 11.04 28.35 21.31
C GLU A 11 9.93 28.67 22.33
N GLY A 12 9.15 27.63 22.66
CA GLY A 12 8.32 27.49 23.86
C GLY A 12 6.97 28.21 23.83
N GLY A 13 5.80 27.61 24.11
CA GLY A 13 5.43 26.30 24.64
C GLY A 13 4.11 26.44 25.43
N ARG A 14 3.24 25.41 25.38
CA ARG A 14 2.15 25.00 26.32
C ARG A 14 0.87 24.61 25.57
N GLY A 15 0.54 23.33 25.62
CA GLY A 15 -0.66 22.74 25.03
C GLY A 15 -1.93 22.88 25.87
N ARG A 16 -3.06 22.57 25.23
CA ARG A 16 -4.38 22.10 25.70
C ARG A 16 -5.33 22.36 24.52
N GLY A 17 -5.69 21.37 23.72
CA GLY A 17 -6.66 20.34 24.07
C GLY A 17 -7.97 20.63 23.36
N ARG A 18 -8.17 20.05 22.17
CA ARG A 18 -9.50 19.64 21.71
C ARG A 18 -9.40 18.17 21.37
N SER A 19 -9.65 17.37 22.39
CA SER A 19 -10.09 15.99 22.26
C SER A 19 -11.39 15.99 21.45
N SER A 20 -11.30 16.04 20.12
CA SER A 20 -12.38 15.49 19.30
C SER A 20 -12.43 14.02 19.69
N GLY A 21 -13.54 13.60 20.29
CA GLY A 21 -13.72 12.24 20.79
C GLY A 21 -13.10 11.25 19.82
N MET A 22 -12.26 10.35 20.35
CA MET A 22 -11.77 9.18 19.62
C MET A 22 -13.00 8.34 19.31
N GLU A 23 -13.71 8.71 18.26
CA GLU A 23 -14.72 7.89 17.63
C GLU A 23 -13.96 6.62 17.26
N LYS A 24 -14.20 5.56 18.03
CA LYS A 24 -13.50 4.28 17.90
C LYS A 24 -13.80 3.76 16.51
N ARG A 25 -12.96 4.10 15.54
CA ARG A 25 -13.12 3.66 14.15
C ARG A 25 -13.16 2.15 14.21
N THR A 26 -14.29 1.56 13.87
CA THR A 26 -14.43 0.12 13.87
C THR A 26 -13.35 -0.45 12.95
N PRO A 27 -12.58 -1.46 13.41
CA PRO A 27 -11.53 -2.03 12.59
C PRO A 27 -12.17 -2.58 11.31
N ARG A 28 -11.59 -2.23 10.15
CA ARG A 28 -12.02 -2.81 8.88
C ARG A 28 -11.88 -4.33 8.98
N SER A 29 -12.91 -5.05 8.56
CA SER A 29 -12.88 -6.52 8.48
C SER A 29 -11.64 -6.94 7.69
N LYS A 30 -10.87 -7.89 8.24
CA LYS A 30 -9.71 -8.44 7.54
C LYS A 30 -10.25 -9.37 6.46
N PRO A 31 -9.83 -9.22 5.19
CA PRO A 31 -10.19 -10.17 4.15
C PRO A 31 -9.70 -11.57 4.55
N LYS A 32 -10.47 -12.60 4.22
CA LYS A 32 -9.97 -13.98 4.22
C LYS A 32 -8.99 -14.11 3.05
N ILE A 33 -7.83 -14.72 3.31
CA ILE A 33 -6.78 -14.92 2.31
C ILE A 33 -6.54 -16.42 2.25
N ASP A 34 -6.74 -17.01 1.09
CA ASP A 34 -6.69 -18.47 0.92
C ASP A 34 -5.27 -18.98 0.62
N PHE A 35 -4.29 -18.07 0.52
CA PHE A 35 -2.90 -18.38 0.17
C PHE A 35 -1.87 -17.76 1.13
N THR A 36 -0.72 -18.40 1.21
CA THR A 36 0.41 -17.95 2.04
C THR A 36 1.19 -16.81 1.38
N ILE A 37 1.98 -16.07 2.16
CA ILE A 37 2.84 -15.00 1.62
C ILE A 37 3.88 -15.54 0.63
N ASP A 38 4.37 -16.77 0.85
CA ASP A 38 5.39 -17.39 0.00
C ASP A 38 4.84 -17.82 -1.35
N SER A 39 3.53 -18.11 -1.41
CA SER A 39 2.83 -18.36 -2.67
C SER A 39 2.87 -17.15 -3.61
N LEU A 40 3.06 -15.92 -3.10
CA LEU A 40 3.26 -14.70 -3.90
C LEU A 40 4.70 -14.58 -4.42
N ASP A 41 5.19 -15.60 -5.11
CA ASP A 41 6.45 -15.55 -5.84
C ASP A 41 6.23 -15.25 -7.34
N PHE A 42 7.24 -14.68 -8.00
CA PHE A 42 7.16 -14.30 -9.42
C PHE A 42 7.03 -15.52 -10.36
N LYS A 43 7.42 -16.71 -9.88
CA LYS A 43 7.29 -17.98 -10.60
C LYS A 43 5.84 -18.46 -10.68
N ASN A 44 4.99 -18.07 -9.73
CA ASN A 44 3.60 -18.51 -9.63
C ASN A 44 2.69 -17.63 -10.48
N VAL A 45 2.87 -17.69 -11.80
CA VAL A 45 2.17 -16.83 -12.75
C VAL A 45 0.64 -17.00 -12.69
N ASN A 46 0.16 -18.22 -12.46
CA ASN A 46 -1.28 -18.53 -12.40
C ASN A 46 -1.99 -17.76 -11.29
N LEU A 47 -1.35 -17.64 -10.11
CA LEU A 47 -1.87 -16.85 -9.00
C LEU A 47 -1.79 -15.36 -9.32
N LEU A 48 -0.64 -14.89 -9.84
CA LEU A 48 -0.43 -13.47 -10.12
C LEU A 48 -1.37 -12.93 -11.20
N LYS A 49 -1.74 -13.75 -12.20
CA LYS A 49 -2.67 -13.37 -13.27
C LYS A 49 -4.05 -12.95 -12.74
N GLN A 50 -4.52 -13.53 -11.64
CA GLN A 50 -5.81 -13.18 -11.03
C GLN A 50 -5.84 -11.74 -10.48
N PHE A 51 -4.66 -11.14 -10.22
CA PHE A 51 -4.54 -9.80 -9.64
C PHE A 51 -4.15 -8.74 -10.67
N VAL A 52 -4.25 -9.06 -11.95
CA VAL A 52 -3.92 -8.18 -13.07
C VAL A 52 -5.11 -8.16 -14.02
N THR A 53 -5.42 -7.00 -14.61
CA THR A 53 -6.44 -6.89 -15.66
C THR A 53 -5.95 -7.51 -16.96
N ASP A 54 -6.83 -7.76 -17.93
CA ASP A 54 -6.44 -8.27 -19.26
C ASP A 54 -5.40 -7.37 -19.96
N ASN A 55 -5.48 -6.07 -19.74
CA ASN A 55 -4.53 -5.06 -20.25
C ASN A 55 -3.16 -5.05 -19.53
N GLY A 56 -2.91 -5.91 -18.55
CA GLY A 56 -1.67 -5.88 -17.78
C GLY A 56 -1.60 -4.76 -16.73
N ARG A 57 -2.72 -4.23 -16.23
CA ARG A 57 -2.70 -3.27 -15.10
C ARG A 57 -2.86 -4.03 -13.79
N ILE A 58 -2.02 -3.73 -12.79
CA ILE A 58 -2.13 -4.36 -11.46
C ILE A 58 -3.39 -3.83 -10.77
N LEU A 59 -4.22 -4.73 -10.26
CA LEU A 59 -5.46 -4.35 -9.57
C LEU A 59 -5.13 -3.56 -8.28
N PRO A 60 -5.75 -2.39 -8.09
CA PRO A 60 -5.63 -1.62 -6.86
C PRO A 60 -6.12 -2.40 -5.63
N ARG A 61 -5.56 -2.08 -4.46
CA ARG A 61 -5.93 -2.69 -3.17
C ARG A 61 -7.44 -2.67 -2.90
N LYS A 62 -8.15 -1.62 -3.33
CA LYS A 62 -9.60 -1.46 -3.13
C LYS A 62 -10.43 -2.58 -3.77
N TYR A 63 -9.91 -3.22 -4.83
CA TYR A 63 -10.59 -4.34 -5.50
C TYR A 63 -10.09 -5.70 -4.99
N THR A 64 -8.78 -5.83 -4.74
CA THR A 64 -8.20 -7.10 -4.25
C THR A 64 -8.53 -7.41 -2.78
N GLY A 65 -8.91 -6.41 -1.99
CA GLY A 65 -9.16 -6.55 -0.55
C GLY A 65 -7.90 -6.79 0.31
N LEU A 66 -6.77 -7.19 -0.27
CA LEU A 66 -5.58 -7.67 0.44
C LEU A 66 -5.02 -6.70 1.50
N PRO A 67 -4.44 -7.19 2.60
CA PRO A 67 -3.67 -6.38 3.53
C PRO A 67 -2.48 -5.70 2.84
N ALA A 68 -2.04 -4.57 3.40
CA ALA A 68 -1.00 -3.75 2.78
C ALA A 68 0.33 -4.51 2.56
N HIS A 69 0.70 -5.43 3.45
CA HIS A 69 1.93 -6.22 3.30
C HIS A 69 1.84 -7.24 2.15
N TYR A 70 0.69 -7.91 1.97
CA TYR A 70 0.43 -8.78 0.82
C TYR A 70 0.46 -7.97 -0.48
N GLN A 71 -0.23 -6.82 -0.55
CA GLN A 71 -0.23 -5.99 -1.75
C GLN A 71 1.17 -5.54 -2.17
N ARG A 72 2.02 -5.15 -1.20
CA ARG A 72 3.42 -4.77 -1.47
C ARG A 72 4.27 -5.93 -1.97
N ARG A 73 4.02 -7.16 -1.48
CA ARG A 73 4.70 -8.36 -1.98
C ARG A 73 4.24 -8.69 -3.39
N LEU A 74 2.92 -8.75 -3.60
CA LEU A 74 2.28 -8.97 -4.90
C LEU A 74 2.80 -8.01 -5.98
N ASN A 75 2.82 -6.70 -5.70
CA ASN A 75 3.34 -5.71 -6.64
C ASN A 75 4.81 -5.96 -7.02
N ARG A 76 5.65 -6.41 -6.08
CA ARG A 76 7.06 -6.73 -6.35
C ARG A 76 7.18 -7.99 -7.20
N SER A 77 6.41 -9.02 -6.91
CA SER A 77 6.42 -10.29 -7.64
C SER A 77 5.92 -10.12 -9.08
N ILE A 78 4.85 -9.35 -9.30
CA ILE A 78 4.35 -9.04 -10.65
C ILE A 78 5.40 -8.26 -11.46
N LYS A 79 6.03 -7.24 -10.85
CA LYS A 79 7.08 -6.47 -11.53
C LYS A 79 8.26 -7.34 -11.95
N ARG A 80 8.69 -8.28 -11.09
CA ARG A 80 9.74 -9.26 -11.42
C ARG A 80 9.30 -10.22 -12.52
N ALA A 81 8.09 -10.74 -12.45
CA ALA A 81 7.55 -11.63 -13.48
C ALA A 81 7.52 -10.96 -14.87
N ARG A 82 7.22 -9.67 -14.94
CA ARG A 82 7.28 -8.87 -16.17
C ARG A 82 8.69 -8.69 -16.72
N GLN A 83 9.64 -8.40 -15.84
CA GLN A 83 11.05 -8.28 -16.23
C GLN A 83 11.59 -9.60 -16.80
N MET A 84 11.08 -10.73 -16.32
CA MET A 84 11.43 -12.08 -16.77
C MET A 84 10.56 -12.57 -17.94
N LEU A 85 9.71 -11.72 -18.55
CA LEU A 85 8.79 -12.07 -19.63
C LEU A 85 7.78 -13.21 -19.31
N LEU A 86 7.56 -13.53 -18.03
CA LEU A 86 6.65 -14.61 -17.62
C LEU A 86 5.17 -14.20 -17.71
N MET A 87 4.88 -12.90 -17.62
CA MET A 87 3.53 -12.36 -17.74
C MET A 87 3.53 -10.92 -18.26
N LYS A 88 2.35 -10.47 -18.73
CA LYS A 88 2.12 -9.11 -19.25
C LYS A 88 1.98 -8.06 -18.15
#